data_AF-A0AAX4HMU8-F1
#
_entry.id   AF-A0AAX4HMU8-F1
#
_cell.length_a   1.000
_cell.length_b   1.000
_cell.length_c   1.000
_cell.angle_alpha   90.00
_cell.angle_beta   90.00
_cell.angle_gamma   90.00
#
_symmetry.space_group_name_H-M   'P 1'
#
loop_
_entity.id
_entity.type
_entity.pdbx_description
1 polymer ?
#
loop_
_entity_poly.entity_id
_entity_poly.type
_entity_poly.pdbx_seq_one_letter_code
_entity_poly.pdbx_strand_id
1 'polypeptide(L)' 'MKKKAIKDPKGGLNVHSPRGPLKDKEGKPTRLALSARAWGEPAPKTMESAKKLAAKGRRLLEQAKKAA' A
#
# COMPACT_ATOMS: atom_id res chain seq x y z
N MET A 1 -25.44 -6.24 9.42
CA MET A 1 -24.80 -4.94 9.68
C MET A 1 -23.78 -4.63 8.58
N LYS A 2 -24.14 -3.80 7.58
CA LYS A 2 -23.22 -3.42 6.50
C LYS A 2 -22.34 -2.29 7.03
N LYS A 3 -21.06 -2.54 7.31
CA LYS A 3 -20.10 -1.47 7.65
C LYS A 3 -20.05 -0.51 6.47
N LYS A 4 -20.79 0.60 6.54
CA LYS A 4 -20.64 1.72 5.63
C LYS A 4 -19.18 2.12 5.71
N ALA A 5 -18.47 2.07 4.58
CA ALA A 5 -17.18 2.72 4.47
C ALA A 5 -17.42 4.19 4.89
N ILE A 6 -16.92 4.55 6.06
CA ILE A 6 -16.95 5.93 6.53
C ILE A 6 -16.16 6.72 5.49
N LYS A 7 -16.90 7.47 4.67
CA LYS A 7 -16.34 8.36 3.66
C LYS A 7 -15.86 9.57 4.45
N ASP A 8 -14.55 9.73 4.60
CA ASP A 8 -13.98 10.91 5.24
C ASP A 8 -14.56 12.19 4.57
N PRO A 9 -14.97 13.19 5.35
CA PRO A 9 -15.63 14.40 4.83
C PRO A 9 -14.73 15.23 3.91
N LYS A 10 -13.41 14.98 3.91
CA LYS A 10 -12.45 15.57 2.96
C LYS A 10 -12.22 14.73 1.70
N GLY A 11 -13.01 13.69 1.47
CA GLY A 11 -12.91 12.87 0.27
C GLY A 11 -11.67 11.98 0.19
N GLY A 12 -10.78 11.98 1.20
CA GLY A 12 -9.66 11.06 1.30
C GLY A 12 -10.15 9.64 1.54
N LEU A 13 -9.63 8.65 0.80
CA LEU A 13 -9.81 7.25 1.17
C LEU A 13 -9.03 7.01 2.46
N ASN A 14 -9.47 6.08 3.30
CA ASN A 14 -8.78 5.76 4.55
C ASN A 14 -7.39 5.13 4.23
N VAL A 15 -6.38 6.00 4.10
CA VAL A 15 -5.02 5.71 3.59
C VAL A 15 -4.10 5.05 4.63
N HIS A 16 -4.58 4.84 5.86
CA HIS A 16 -3.78 4.32 6.97
C HIS A 16 -3.91 2.80 7.15
N SER A 17 -4.78 2.13 6.41
CA SER A 17 -4.82 0.67 6.37
C SER A 17 -3.79 0.14 5.37
N PRO A 18 -2.97 -0.88 5.70
CA PRO A 18 -2.05 -1.52 4.76
C PRO A 18 -2.78 -2.21 3.59
N ARG A 19 -4.12 -2.26 3.62
CA ARG A 19 -4.99 -2.75 2.54
C ARG A 19 -5.78 -1.63 1.85
N GLY A 20 -5.34 -0.39 2.03
CA GLY A 20 -5.95 0.78 1.39
C GLY A 20 -5.77 0.80 -0.13
N PRO A 21 -6.51 1.66 -0.83
CA PRO A 21 -6.37 1.82 -2.27
C PRO A 21 -5.02 2.43 -2.63
N LEU A 22 -4.49 2.06 -3.81
CA LEU A 22 -3.21 2.58 -4.33
C LEU A 22 -3.36 3.93 -5.05
N LYS A 23 -4.58 4.25 -5.48
CA LYS A 23 -4.92 5.51 -6.14
C LYS A 23 -6.05 6.20 -5.39
N ASP A 24 -6.01 7.53 -5.39
CA ASP A 24 -7.13 8.33 -4.93
C ASP A 24 -8.21 8.46 -6.03
N LYS A 25 -9.21 9.31 -5.78
CA LYS A 25 -10.32 9.56 -6.70
C LYS A 25 -9.91 10.29 -7.98
N GLU A 26 -8.77 10.98 -7.94
CA GLU A 26 -8.20 11.70 -9.09
C GLU A 26 -7.19 10.82 -9.86
N GLY A 27 -7.01 9.57 -9.44
CA GLY A 27 -6.08 8.63 -10.04
C GLY A 27 -4.62 8.82 -9.61
N LYS A 28 -4.35 9.73 -8.67
CA LYS A 28 -2.99 9.99 -8.15
C LYS A 28 -2.60 8.92 -7.13
N PRO A 29 -1.30 8.57 -7.01
CA PRO A 29 -0.84 7.60 -6.02
C PRO A 29 -1.19 8.04 -4.60
N THR A 30 -1.75 7.13 -3.81
CA THR A 30 -2.01 7.41 -2.39
C THR A 30 -0.71 7.47 -1.59
N ARG A 31 -0.77 8.04 -0.37
CA ARG A 31 0.34 8.03 0.58
C ARG A 31 0.87 6.61 0.85
N LEU A 32 -0.02 5.62 0.87
CA LEU A 32 0.33 4.20 0.95
C LEU A 32 1.18 3.75 -0.24
N ALA A 33 0.80 4.08 -1.48
CA ALA A 33 1.60 3.72 -2.65
C ALA A 33 2.95 4.46 -2.68
N LEU A 34 2.99 5.70 -2.21
CA LEU A 34 4.21 6.51 -2.17
C LEU A 34 5.23 6.02 -1.14
N SER A 35 4.82 5.32 -0.07
CA SER A 35 5.75 4.81 0.95
C SER A 35 6.77 3.82 0.38
N ALA A 36 6.44 3.11 -0.71
CA ALA A 36 7.37 2.24 -1.42
C ALA A 36 8.65 2.97 -1.85
N ARG A 37 8.54 4.26 -2.22
CA ARG A 37 9.67 5.07 -2.70
C ARG A 37 10.69 5.36 -1.61
N ALA A 38 10.26 5.39 -0.34
CA ALA A 38 11.18 5.55 0.79
C ALA A 38 12.18 4.38 0.91
N TRP A 39 11.83 3.23 0.33
CA TRP A 39 12.65 2.02 0.29
C TRP A 39 13.37 1.83 -1.06
N GLY A 40 13.35 2.86 -1.93
CA GLY A 40 13.92 2.76 -3.28
C GLY A 40 13.08 1.99 -4.28
N GLU A 41 11.86 1.60 -3.93
CA GLU A 41 10.95 0.86 -4.82
C GLU A 41 9.97 1.81 -5.54
N PRO A 42 9.58 1.52 -6.78
CA PRO A 42 8.57 2.32 -7.48
C PRO A 42 7.20 2.22 -6.81
N ALA A 43 6.45 3.33 -6.80
CA ALA A 43 5.08 3.35 -6.27
C ALA A 43 4.16 2.43 -7.11
N PRO A 44 3.51 1.42 -6.50
CA PRO A 44 2.67 0.49 -7.24
C PRO A 44 1.40 1.19 -7.76
N LYS A 45 1.11 0.98 -9.05
CA LYS A 45 -0.08 1.55 -9.72
C LYS A 45 -1.26 0.57 -9.79
N THR A 46 -1.00 -0.73 -9.57
CA THR A 46 -1.98 -1.81 -9.64
C THR A 46 -1.88 -2.73 -8.43
N MET A 47 -2.98 -3.39 -8.08
CA MET A 47 -2.98 -4.36 -6.98
C MET A 47 -2.00 -5.52 -7.21
N GLU A 48 -1.78 -5.92 -8.46
CA GLU A 48 -0.79 -6.94 -8.81
C GLU A 48 0.63 -6.46 -8.50
N SER A 49 0.99 -5.23 -8.88
CA SER A 49 2.30 -4.65 -8.56
C SER A 49 2.52 -4.53 -7.04
N ALA A 50 1.48 -4.17 -6.29
CA ALA A 50 1.54 -4.13 -4.83
C ALA A 50 1.73 -5.53 -4.21
N LYS A 51 1.08 -6.57 -4.77
CA LYS A 51 1.30 -7.96 -4.35
C LYS A 51 2.75 -8.42 -4.59
N LYS A 52 3.33 -8.08 -5.74
CA LYS A 52 4.73 -8.39 -6.07
C LYS A 52 5.69 -7.71 -5.09
N LEU A 53 5.47 -6.42 -4.81
CA LEU A 53 6.25 -5.66 -3.82
C LEU A 53 6.16 -6.29 -2.42
N ALA A 54 4.96 -6.63 -1.97
CA ALA A 54 4.77 -7.28 -0.66
C ALA A 54 5.42 -8.68 -0.60
N ALA A 55 5.44 -9.43 -1.70
CA ALA A 55 6.16 -10.71 -1.78
C ALA A 55 7.68 -10.51 -1.68
N LYS A 56 8.24 -9.49 -2.35
CA LYS A 56 9.65 -9.12 -2.24
C LYS A 56 10.02 -8.77 -0.79
N GLY A 57 9.23 -7.91 -0.14
CA GLY A 57 9.44 -7.54 1.26
C GLY A 57 9.43 -8.76 2.20
N ARG A 58 8.47 -9.69 2.02
CA ARG A 58 8.43 -10.94 2.79
C ARG A 58 9.68 -11.80 2.58
N ARG A 59 10.15 -11.94 1.34
CA ARG A 59 11.36 -12.71 1.03
C ARG A 59 12.60 -12.13 1.73
N LEU A 60 12.77 -10.81 1.70
CA LEU A 60 13.90 -10.14 2.38
C LEU A 60 13.82 -10.30 3.89
N LEU A 61 12.63 -10.16 4.47
CA LEU A 61 12.43 -10.37 5.91
C LEU A 61 12.78 -11.79 6.33
N GLU A 62 12.36 -12.80 5.56
CA GLU A 62 12.70 -14.20 5.84
C GLU A 62 14.21 -14.47 5.71
N GLN A 63 14.90 -13.83 4.76
CA GLN A 63 16.37 -13.90 4.66
C GLN A 63 17.05 -13.25 5.86
N ALA A 64 16.60 -12.06 6.28
CA ALA A 64 17.14 -11.37 7.43
C ALA A 64 16.95 -12.17 8.73
N LYS A 65 15.79 -12.79 8.92
CA LYS A 65 15.52 -13.68 10.07
C LYS A 65 16.40 -14.93 10.10
N LYS A 66 16.79 -15.47 8.94
CA LYS A 66 17.69 -16.63 8.85
C LYS A 66 19.15 -16.27 9.09
N ALA A 67 19.53 -15.02 8.83
CA ALA A 67 20.88 -14.52 9.01
C ALA A 67 21.14 -13.99 10.44
N ALA A 68 20.09 -13.92 11.27
CA ALA A 68 20.12 -13.56 12.69
C ALA A 68 20.16 -14.81 13.56
#